data_AF-A0A3Q3F5E8-F1
#
_entry.id   AF-A0A3Q3F5E8-F1
#
_cell.length_a   1.000
_cell.length_b   1.000
_cell.length_c   1.000
_cell.angle_alpha   90.00
_cell.angle_beta   90.00
_cell.angle_gamma   90.00
#
_symmetry.space_group_name_H-M   'P 1'
#
loop_
_entity.id
_entity.type
_entity.pdbx_description
1 polymer ?
#
loop_
_entity_poly.entity_id
_entity_poly.type
_entity_poly.pdbx_seq_one_letter_code
_entity_poly.pdbx_strand_id
1 'polypeptide(L)'
;MLSRVLFACLFLGLYGACASLSCRWMDHKFRQFSENSLNLLEMMGNNSTNSTEDEEESAVAFPHHLYGQAARASAEEKVAFTAQVLKEVSALLEEDDGSSSWEEVTAENFLSVVNKQAEELLSCKKNTKLHLYFRRLSAQVLKKRGHSAEAWELIRREVRGHLMRADHLISSLLAHN
;
A
#
# COMPACT_ATOMS: atom_id res chain seq x y z
N MET A 1 -29.96 18.50 37.50
CA MET A 1 -29.97 18.25 36.04
C MET A 1 -28.58 18.19 35.41
N LEU A 2 -27.49 18.60 36.09
CA LEU A 2 -26.10 18.45 35.61
C LEU A 2 -25.64 16.98 35.43
N SER A 3 -26.14 16.06 36.27
CA SER A 3 -25.71 14.64 36.24
C SER A 3 -26.15 13.86 35.00
N ARG A 4 -27.24 14.26 34.32
CA ARG A 4 -27.72 13.56 33.11
C ARG A 4 -26.99 14.01 31.84
N VAL A 5 -26.49 15.24 31.81
CA VAL A 5 -25.69 15.78 30.70
C VAL A 5 -24.29 15.20 30.71
N LEU A 6 -23.68 15.01 31.90
CA LEU A 6 -22.36 14.40 32.04
C LEU A 6 -22.33 12.94 31.54
N PHE A 7 -23.41 12.17 31.73
CA PHE A 7 -23.51 10.82 31.19
C PHE A 7 -23.67 10.78 29.67
N ALA A 8 -24.41 11.73 29.08
CA ALA A 8 -24.54 11.83 27.63
C ALA A 8 -23.19 12.19 26.95
N CYS A 9 -22.36 13.00 27.60
CA CYS A 9 -21.00 13.31 27.14
C CYS A 9 -20.03 12.13 27.29
N LEU A 10 -20.18 11.30 28.34
CA LEU A 10 -19.36 10.10 28.54
C LEU A 10 -19.63 9.02 27.47
N PHE A 11 -20.86 8.92 26.96
CA PHE A 11 -21.17 8.01 25.84
C PHE A 11 -20.79 8.59 24.47
N LEU A 12 -20.84 9.90 24.28
CA LEU A 12 -20.36 10.55 23.05
C LEU A 12 -18.82 10.60 22.96
N GLY A 13 -18.11 10.57 24.09
CA GLY A 13 -16.65 10.49 24.15
C GLY A 13 -16.07 9.10 23.84
N LEU A 14 -16.89 8.04 23.85
CA LEU A 14 -16.47 6.66 23.61
C LEU A 14 -16.72 6.16 22.18
N TYR A 15 -17.33 6.96 21.31
CA TYR A 15 -17.40 6.71 19.86
C TYR A 15 -16.31 7.45 19.06
N GLY A 16 -15.34 8.06 19.74
CA GLY A 16 -14.11 8.58 19.16
C GLY A 16 -12.97 7.55 19.09
N ALA A 17 -13.24 6.28 19.39
CA ALA A 17 -12.27 5.21 19.19
C ALA A 17 -12.10 4.98 17.69
N CYS A 18 -10.99 5.50 17.15
CA CYS A 18 -10.34 5.11 15.91
C CYS A 18 -11.30 4.50 14.88
N ALA A 19 -11.61 5.25 13.81
CA ALA A 19 -11.61 4.63 12.49
C ALA A 19 -10.18 4.13 12.26
N SER A 20 -9.84 3.04 12.94
CA SER A 20 -8.53 2.43 12.87
C SER A 20 -8.35 2.13 11.40
N LEU A 21 -7.20 2.47 10.87
CA LEU A 21 -6.69 1.77 9.72
C LEU A 21 -6.43 0.29 10.11
N SER A 22 -7.39 -0.41 10.73
CA SER A 22 -7.37 -1.87 10.91
C SER A 22 -7.59 -2.46 9.54
N CYS A 23 -6.53 -2.43 8.76
CA CYS A 23 -6.46 -3.23 7.57
C CYS A 23 -6.37 -4.66 8.04
N ARG A 24 -7.45 -5.42 7.87
CA ARG A 24 -7.51 -6.84 8.27
C ARG A 24 -6.32 -7.64 7.74
N TRP A 25 -5.80 -7.25 6.57
CA TRP A 25 -4.58 -7.84 6.05
C TRP A 25 -3.35 -7.47 6.89
N MET A 26 -3.15 -6.20 7.25
CA MET A 26 -2.03 -5.81 8.12
C MET A 26 -2.08 -6.54 9.46
N ASP A 27 -3.25 -6.62 10.08
CA ASP A 27 -3.43 -7.22 11.41
C ASP A 27 -3.08 -8.72 11.45
N HIS A 28 -3.18 -9.43 10.32
CA HIS A 28 -3.06 -10.89 10.29
C HIS A 28 -1.96 -11.42 9.38
N LYS A 29 -1.46 -10.61 8.44
CA LYS A 29 -0.58 -11.08 7.36
C LYS A 29 0.70 -10.28 7.19
N PHE A 30 0.72 -9.00 7.55
CA PHE A 30 1.91 -8.17 7.33
C PHE A 30 3.17 -8.76 7.97
N ARG A 31 3.09 -9.20 9.24
CA ARG A 31 4.25 -9.81 9.92
C ARG A 31 4.73 -11.09 9.23
N GLN A 32 3.81 -11.96 8.82
CA GLN A 32 4.15 -13.19 8.09
C GLN A 32 4.91 -12.89 6.79
N PHE A 33 4.44 -11.88 6.03
CA PHE A 33 5.12 -11.46 4.79
C PHE A 33 6.49 -10.85 5.08
N SER A 34 6.59 -10.01 6.11
CA SER A 34 7.86 -9.40 6.53
C SER A 34 8.90 -10.45 6.91
N GLU A 35 8.52 -11.44 7.72
CA GLU A 35 9.40 -12.54 8.11
C GLU A 35 9.83 -13.36 6.89
N ASN A 36 8.90 -13.67 5.99
CA ASN A 36 9.21 -14.40 4.76
C ASN A 36 10.18 -13.62 3.85
N SER A 37 9.96 -12.31 3.67
CA SER A 37 10.85 -11.47 2.85
C SER A 37 12.26 -11.41 3.41
N LEU A 38 12.41 -11.30 4.73
CA LEU A 38 13.74 -11.28 5.37
C LEU A 38 14.44 -12.64 5.26
N ASN A 39 13.72 -13.74 5.44
CA ASN A 39 14.27 -15.09 5.27
C ASN A 39 14.72 -15.32 3.81
N LEU A 40 13.93 -14.89 2.83
CA LEU A 40 14.30 -14.98 1.41
C LEU A 40 15.56 -14.17 1.11
N LEU A 41 15.65 -12.94 1.65
CA LEU A 41 16.83 -12.09 1.48
C LEU A 41 18.09 -12.71 2.11
N GLU A 42 17.96 -13.32 3.29
CA GLU A 42 19.06 -14.05 3.93
C GLU A 42 19.50 -15.27 3.11
N MET A 43 18.56 -16.04 2.56
CA MET A 43 18.86 -17.19 1.69
C MET A 43 19.57 -16.76 0.39
N MET A 44 19.22 -15.61 -0.19
CA MET A 44 19.92 -15.06 -1.35
C MET A 44 21.40 -14.83 -1.03
N GLY A 45 21.71 -14.27 0.15
CA GLY A 45 23.09 -14.05 0.59
C GLY A 45 23.87 -15.34 0.92
N ASN A 46 23.25 -16.29 1.63
CA ASN A 46 23.92 -17.52 2.08
C ASN A 46 24.24 -18.51 0.94
N ASN A 47 23.53 -18.44 -0.18
CA ASN A 47 23.82 -19.25 -1.37
C ASN A 47 24.89 -18.60 -2.27
N SER A 48 25.28 -17.36 -2.00
CA SER A 48 26.43 -16.71 -2.65
C SER A 48 27.73 -17.34 -2.14
N THR A 49 28.72 -17.53 -3.03
CA THR A 49 30.02 -18.07 -2.67
C THR A 49 30.66 -17.29 -1.51
N ASN A 50 31.32 -18.01 -0.58
CA ASN A 50 32.07 -17.45 0.56
C ASN A 50 33.10 -16.42 0.08
N SER A 51 32.69 -15.16 -0.02
CA SER A 51 33.61 -14.03 -0.13
C SER A 51 33.95 -13.60 1.29
N THR A 52 35.25 -13.45 1.55
CA THR A 52 35.75 -12.89 2.80
C THR A 52 35.17 -11.50 2.98
N GLU A 53 34.42 -11.32 4.07
CA GLU A 53 33.81 -10.06 4.52
C GLU A 53 34.92 -9.06 4.87
N ASP A 54 35.48 -8.39 3.87
CA ASP A 54 36.03 -7.06 4.09
C ASP A 54 34.81 -6.13 4.15
N GLU A 55 34.53 -5.57 5.33
CA GLU A 55 33.42 -4.63 5.57
C GLU A 55 33.61 -3.36 4.72
N GLU A 56 33.23 -3.40 3.45
CA GLU A 56 33.14 -2.22 2.61
C GLU A 56 31.95 -1.37 3.09
N GLU A 57 32.27 -0.24 3.73
CA GLU A 57 31.27 0.72 4.19
C GLU A 57 30.52 1.28 2.97
N SER A 58 29.18 1.18 2.98
CA SER A 58 28.33 1.69 1.90
C SER A 58 28.66 3.15 1.59
N ALA A 59 28.93 3.45 0.30
CA ALA A 59 29.16 4.82 -0.17
C ALA A 59 27.95 5.74 0.03
N VAL A 60 26.76 5.17 0.25
CA VAL A 60 25.51 5.90 0.48
C VAL A 60 25.05 5.71 1.92
N ALA A 61 24.88 6.82 2.63
CA ALA A 61 24.39 6.81 4.01
C ALA A 61 22.94 6.32 4.09
N PHE A 62 22.65 5.48 5.09
CA PHE A 62 21.28 5.04 5.34
C PHE A 62 20.36 6.22 5.69
N PRO A 63 19.15 6.32 5.12
CA PRO A 63 18.29 7.50 5.26
C PRO A 63 17.53 7.54 6.59
N HIS A 64 18.23 7.50 7.73
CA HIS A 64 17.63 7.48 9.08
C HIS A 64 16.62 8.62 9.32
N HIS A 65 16.86 9.80 8.74
CA HIS A 65 15.98 10.95 8.90
C HIS A 65 14.59 10.71 8.27
N LEU A 66 14.50 10.00 7.13
CA LEU A 66 13.22 9.68 6.49
C LEU A 66 12.38 8.73 7.35
N TYR A 67 13.02 7.68 7.90
CA TYR A 67 12.36 6.79 8.86
C TYR A 67 11.94 7.53 10.14
N GLY A 68 12.76 8.48 10.61
CA GLY A 68 12.42 9.34 11.75
C GLY A 68 11.21 10.25 11.50
N GLN A 69 11.07 10.79 10.28
CA GLN A 69 9.89 11.55 9.85
C GLN A 69 8.66 10.65 9.77
N ALA A 70 8.77 9.50 9.08
CA ALA A 70 7.68 8.54 8.94
C ALA A 70 7.18 8.02 10.30
N ALA A 71 8.08 7.79 11.27
CA ALA A 71 7.71 7.36 12.62
C ALA A 71 6.77 8.36 13.35
N ARG A 72 6.87 9.66 13.02
CA ARG A 72 6.04 10.74 13.59
C ARG A 72 4.81 11.09 12.74
N ALA A 73 4.70 10.52 11.54
CA ALA A 73 3.61 10.79 10.61
C ALA A 73 2.29 10.10 11.02
N SER A 74 1.20 10.42 10.31
CA SER A 74 -0.08 9.72 10.48
C SER A 74 0.03 8.23 10.13
N ALA A 75 -0.92 7.42 10.61
CA ALA A 75 -0.96 5.99 10.25
C ALA A 75 -1.08 5.76 8.74
N GLU A 76 -1.80 6.64 8.03
CA GLU A 76 -1.89 6.58 6.58
C GLU A 76 -0.54 6.87 5.90
N GLU A 77 0.16 7.92 6.34
CA GLU A 77 1.49 8.25 5.80
C GLU A 77 2.52 7.16 6.10
N LYS A 78 2.47 6.54 7.28
CA LYS A 78 3.30 5.37 7.61
C LYS A 78 3.09 4.22 6.63
N VAL A 79 1.82 3.88 6.34
CA VAL A 79 1.50 2.82 5.37
C VAL A 79 1.97 3.18 3.96
N ALA A 80 1.84 4.45 3.53
CA ALA A 80 2.38 4.90 2.25
C ALA A 80 3.90 4.78 2.19
N PHE A 81 4.58 5.27 3.23
CA PHE A 81 6.03 5.24 3.32
C PHE A 81 6.55 3.81 3.28
N THR A 82 5.98 2.90 4.07
CA THR A 82 6.37 1.47 4.04
C THR A 82 6.12 0.85 2.67
N ALA A 83 4.97 1.13 2.03
CA ALA A 83 4.69 0.62 0.69
C ALA A 83 5.66 1.18 -0.36
N GLN A 84 6.09 2.45 -0.21
CA GLN A 84 7.10 3.05 -1.06
C GLN A 84 8.46 2.37 -0.87
N VAL A 85 8.93 2.20 0.37
CA VAL A 85 10.18 1.47 0.66
C VAL A 85 10.20 0.10 -0.02
N LEU A 86 9.13 -0.68 0.09
CA LEU A 86 9.04 -2.00 -0.55
C LEU A 86 9.11 -1.93 -2.08
N LYS A 87 8.51 -0.90 -2.70
CA LYS A 87 8.60 -0.69 -4.15
C LYS A 87 10.00 -0.29 -4.60
N GLU A 88 10.66 0.61 -3.87
CA GLU A 88 12.04 1.02 -4.18
C GLU A 88 13.00 -0.16 -4.01
N VAL A 89 12.80 -1.00 -2.99
CA VAL A 89 13.55 -2.26 -2.83
C VAL A 89 13.33 -3.20 -4.01
N SER A 90 12.08 -3.41 -4.44
CA SER A 90 11.79 -4.25 -5.61
C SER A 90 12.45 -3.70 -6.87
N ALA A 91 12.30 -2.40 -7.13
CA ALA A 91 12.86 -1.75 -8.30
C ALA A 91 14.39 -1.88 -8.34
N LEU A 92 15.06 -1.68 -7.20
CA LEU A 92 16.52 -1.82 -7.10
C LEU A 92 16.99 -3.26 -7.39
N LEU A 93 16.27 -4.27 -6.89
CA LEU A 93 16.65 -5.66 -7.12
C LEU A 93 16.26 -6.18 -8.51
N GLU A 94 15.26 -5.56 -9.17
CA GLU A 94 14.92 -5.81 -10.57
C GLU A 94 15.98 -5.25 -11.55
N GLU A 95 16.90 -4.40 -11.09
CA GLU A 95 18.05 -3.94 -11.90
C GLU A 95 19.12 -5.02 -12.10
N ASP A 96 19.08 -6.13 -11.34
CA ASP A 96 20.01 -7.25 -11.52
C ASP A 96 19.88 -7.82 -12.94
N ASP A 97 20.98 -7.75 -13.69
CA ASP A 97 21.09 -8.23 -15.07
C ASP A 97 21.63 -9.68 -15.15
N GLY A 98 21.61 -10.39 -14.01
CA GLY A 98 22.18 -11.73 -13.85
C GLY A 98 23.64 -11.71 -13.41
N SER A 99 24.13 -10.58 -12.92
CA SER A 99 25.47 -10.44 -12.35
C SER A 99 25.54 -10.80 -10.88
N SER A 100 24.39 -10.82 -10.18
CA SER A 100 24.34 -11.35 -8.82
C SER A 100 24.66 -12.85 -8.78
N SER A 101 25.27 -13.29 -7.67
CA SER A 101 25.52 -14.71 -7.37
C SER A 101 24.30 -15.41 -6.75
N TRP A 102 23.16 -14.73 -6.68
CA TRP A 102 21.96 -15.23 -6.00
C TRP A 102 21.26 -16.28 -6.84
N GLU A 103 20.59 -17.23 -6.18
CA GLU A 103 19.73 -18.18 -6.86
C GLU A 103 18.51 -17.45 -7.44
N GLU A 104 18.36 -17.48 -8.77
CA GLU A 104 17.31 -16.78 -9.52
C GLU A 104 15.92 -17.03 -8.93
N VAL A 105 15.58 -18.29 -8.65
CA VAL A 105 14.28 -18.67 -8.08
C VAL A 105 14.05 -18.04 -6.70
N THR A 106 15.10 -17.93 -5.87
CA THR A 106 14.99 -17.31 -4.54
C THR A 106 14.82 -15.79 -4.66
N ALA A 107 15.54 -15.15 -5.58
CA ALA A 107 15.39 -13.73 -5.88
C ALA A 107 14.00 -13.38 -6.45
N GLU A 108 13.49 -14.17 -7.39
CA GLU A 108 12.13 -14.02 -7.93
C GLU A 108 11.06 -14.17 -6.83
N ASN A 109 11.22 -15.14 -5.94
CA ASN A 109 10.33 -15.33 -4.80
C ASN A 109 10.37 -14.15 -3.83
N PHE A 110 11.56 -13.60 -3.56
CA PHE A 110 11.72 -12.38 -2.77
C PHE A 110 10.93 -11.22 -3.39
N LEU A 111 11.17 -10.94 -4.68
CA LEU A 111 10.51 -9.86 -5.42
C LEU A 111 8.99 -10.03 -5.41
N SER A 112 8.50 -11.25 -5.64
CA SER A 112 7.07 -11.58 -5.58
C SER A 112 6.46 -11.25 -4.21
N VAL A 113 7.12 -11.62 -3.12
CA VAL A 113 6.64 -11.37 -1.75
C VAL A 113 6.65 -9.88 -1.42
N VAL A 114 7.72 -9.15 -1.76
CA VAL A 114 7.87 -7.72 -1.50
C VAL A 114 6.86 -6.90 -2.29
N ASN A 115 6.72 -7.17 -3.60
CA ASN A 115 5.71 -6.52 -4.44
C ASN A 115 4.29 -6.77 -3.89
N LYS A 116 4.01 -8.03 -3.52
CA LYS A 116 2.71 -8.37 -2.93
C LYS A 116 2.45 -7.62 -1.62
N GLN A 117 3.47 -7.51 -0.77
CA GLN A 117 3.37 -6.77 0.49
C GLN A 117 3.08 -5.28 0.25
N ALA A 118 3.71 -4.65 -0.75
CA ALA A 118 3.46 -3.27 -1.14
C ALA A 118 2.03 -3.05 -1.66
N GLU A 119 1.54 -3.93 -2.55
CA GLU A 119 0.17 -3.87 -3.07
C GLU A 119 -0.89 -3.97 -1.97
N GLU A 120 -0.70 -4.89 -1.03
CA GLU A 120 -1.64 -5.12 0.06
C GLU A 120 -1.66 -3.95 1.05
N LEU A 121 -0.51 -3.34 1.36
CA LEU A 121 -0.44 -2.09 2.13
C LEU A 121 -1.19 -0.94 1.44
N LEU A 122 -1.00 -0.76 0.13
CA LEU A 122 -1.74 0.26 -0.61
C LEU A 122 -3.23 -0.06 -0.67
N SER A 123 -3.60 -1.33 -0.61
CA SER A 123 -4.99 -1.75 -0.51
C SER A 123 -5.68 -1.28 0.78
N CYS A 124 -4.92 -1.13 1.87
CA CYS A 124 -5.42 -0.63 3.15
C CYS A 124 -5.89 0.82 3.09
N LYS A 125 -5.47 1.58 2.07
CA LYS A 125 -5.92 2.96 1.81
C LYS A 125 -7.12 3.05 0.87
N LYS A 126 -7.64 1.92 0.37
CA LYS A 126 -8.76 1.94 -0.57
C LYS A 126 -10.01 2.47 0.12
N ASN A 127 -10.59 3.53 -0.43
CA ASN A 127 -11.88 4.04 0.01
C ASN A 127 -12.98 2.97 -0.25
N THR A 128 -13.41 2.30 0.82
CA THR A 128 -14.37 1.18 0.72
C THR A 128 -15.70 1.61 0.07
N LYS A 129 -16.15 2.85 0.32
CA LYS A 129 -17.40 3.36 -0.27
C LYS A 129 -17.25 3.54 -1.78
N LEU A 130 -16.13 4.12 -2.24
CA LEU A 130 -15.83 4.28 -3.65
C LEU A 130 -15.69 2.91 -4.35
N HIS A 131 -15.01 1.97 -3.71
CA HIS A 131 -14.88 0.59 -4.20
C HIS A 131 -16.26 -0.09 -4.36
N LEU A 132 -17.13 0.01 -3.34
CA LEU A 132 -18.48 -0.54 -3.39
C LEU A 132 -19.34 0.12 -4.48
N TYR A 133 -19.17 1.43 -4.71
CA TYR A 133 -19.83 2.12 -5.82
C TYR A 133 -19.44 1.53 -7.18
N PHE A 134 -18.15 1.34 -7.46
CA PHE A 134 -17.71 0.72 -8.73
C PHE A 134 -18.15 -0.75 -8.85
N ARG A 135 -18.16 -1.51 -7.75
CA ARG A 135 -18.76 -2.86 -7.74
C ARG A 135 -20.24 -2.84 -8.09
N ARG A 136 -21.00 -1.85 -7.62
CA ARG A 136 -22.41 -1.67 -7.97
C ARG A 136 -22.59 -1.30 -9.44
N LEU A 137 -21.75 -0.44 -10.00
CA LEU A 137 -21.76 -0.16 -11.45
C LEU A 137 -21.58 -1.45 -12.26
N SER A 138 -20.56 -2.25 -11.95
CA SER A 138 -20.33 -3.53 -12.62
C SER A 138 -21.53 -4.48 -12.47
N ALA A 139 -22.06 -4.64 -11.26
CA ALA A 139 -23.16 -5.59 -11.01
C ALA A 139 -24.49 -5.14 -11.63
N GLN A 140 -24.88 -3.87 -11.44
CA GLN A 140 -26.21 -3.37 -11.78
C GLN A 140 -26.31 -2.82 -13.20
N VAL A 141 -25.20 -2.33 -13.77
CA VAL A 141 -25.17 -1.80 -15.12
C VAL A 141 -24.67 -2.85 -16.09
N LEU A 142 -23.45 -3.38 -15.91
CA LEU A 142 -22.88 -4.31 -16.87
C LEU A 142 -23.53 -5.70 -16.79
N LYS A 143 -23.41 -6.37 -15.63
CA LYS A 143 -23.86 -7.77 -15.50
C LYS A 143 -25.36 -7.92 -15.69
N LYS A 144 -26.17 -7.08 -15.02
CA LYS A 144 -27.64 -7.15 -15.10
C LYS A 144 -28.20 -6.82 -16.49
N ARG A 145 -27.48 -6.03 -17.30
CA ARG A 145 -27.88 -5.69 -18.68
C ARG A 145 -27.16 -6.52 -19.74
N GLY A 146 -26.57 -7.66 -19.34
CA GLY A 146 -25.93 -8.58 -20.28
C GLY A 146 -24.74 -8.00 -21.04
N HIS A 147 -24.06 -7.01 -20.47
CA HIS A 147 -22.94 -6.31 -21.12
C HIS A 147 -23.30 -5.71 -22.49
N SER A 148 -24.55 -5.27 -22.67
CA SER A 148 -24.99 -4.67 -23.94
C SER A 148 -24.22 -3.39 -24.29
N ALA A 149 -24.27 -3.00 -25.56
CA ALA A 149 -23.64 -1.76 -26.04
C ALA A 149 -24.16 -0.53 -25.26
N GLU A 150 -25.45 -0.49 -24.94
CA GLU A 150 -26.07 0.59 -24.16
C GLU A 150 -25.58 0.62 -22.71
N ALA A 151 -25.32 -0.56 -22.11
CA ALA A 151 -24.76 -0.65 -20.77
C ALA A 151 -23.33 -0.12 -20.71
N TRP A 152 -22.52 -0.46 -21.71
CA TRP A 152 -21.17 0.08 -21.86
C TRP A 152 -21.16 1.58 -22.11
N GLU A 153 -22.09 2.08 -22.92
CA GLU A 153 -22.23 3.51 -23.16
C GLU A 153 -22.64 4.29 -21.89
N LEU A 154 -23.42 3.67 -20.99
CA LEU A 154 -23.66 4.24 -19.66
C LEU A 154 -22.38 4.28 -18.82
N ILE A 155 -21.64 3.17 -18.75
CA ILE A 155 -20.37 3.09 -18.01
C ILE A 155 -19.37 4.13 -18.52
N ARG A 156 -19.24 4.28 -19.85
CA ARG A 156 -18.35 5.28 -20.46
C ARG A 156 -18.66 6.69 -19.97
N ARG A 157 -19.94 7.07 -19.88
CA ARG A 157 -20.37 8.38 -19.37
C ARG A 157 -20.07 8.56 -17.88
N GLU A 158 -20.33 7.55 -17.05
CA GLU A 158 -19.98 7.56 -15.62
C GLU A 158 -18.46 7.71 -15.43
N VAL A 159 -17.68 6.89 -16.13
CA VAL A 159 -16.21 6.93 -16.09
C VAL A 159 -15.68 8.30 -16.52
N ARG A 160 -16.20 8.88 -17.61
CA ARG A 160 -15.84 10.26 -18.03
C ARG A 160 -16.07 11.26 -16.90
N GLY A 161 -17.20 11.17 -16.20
CA GLY A 161 -17.51 12.04 -15.07
C GLY A 161 -16.57 11.85 -13.88
N HIS A 162 -16.09 10.63 -13.62
CA HIS A 162 -15.06 10.38 -12.59
C HIS A 162 -13.70 10.93 -13.00
N LEU A 163 -13.26 10.70 -14.23
CA LEU A 163 -11.98 11.18 -14.74
C LEU A 163 -11.90 12.71 -14.69
N MET A 164 -12.95 13.42 -15.14
CA MET A 164 -12.99 14.89 -15.07
C MET A 164 -12.93 15.43 -13.64
N ARG A 165 -13.59 14.77 -12.68
CA ARG A 165 -13.55 15.21 -11.27
C ARG A 165 -12.21 14.91 -10.62
N ALA A 166 -11.59 13.78 -10.95
CA ALA A 166 -10.26 13.44 -10.48
C ALA A 166 -9.21 14.43 -11.01
N ASP A 167 -9.28 14.76 -12.30
CA ASP A 167 -8.43 15.77 -12.93
C ASP A 167 -8.58 17.15 -12.28
N HIS A 168 -9.83 17.59 -12.07
CA HIS A 168 -10.10 18.85 -11.38
C HIS A 168 -9.58 18.87 -9.95
N LEU A 169 -9.76 17.76 -9.21
CA LEU A 169 -9.27 17.62 -7.83
C LEU A 169 -7.74 17.80 -7.78
N ILE A 170 -7.00 17.13 -8.65
CA ILE A 170 -5.54 17.24 -8.69
C ILE A 170 -5.10 18.64 -9.18
N SER A 171 -5.74 19.15 -10.24
CA SER A 171 -5.44 20.47 -10.79
C SER A 171 -5.61 21.59 -9.76
N SER A 172 -6.57 21.47 -8.84
CA SER A 172 -6.77 22.45 -7.76
C SER A 172 -5.58 22.55 -6.80
N LEU A 173 -4.83 21.46 -6.61
CA LEU A 173 -3.63 21.45 -5.77
C LEU A 173 -2.45 22.12 -6.47
N LEU A 174 -2.39 22.03 -7.79
CA LEU A 174 -1.33 22.62 -8.61
C LEU A 174 -1.48 24.13 -8.77
N ALA A 175 -2.71 24.64 -8.77
CA ALA A 175 -2.98 26.08 -8.89
C ALA A 175 -2.69 26.88 -7.61
N HIS A 176 -2.39 26.20 -6.50
CA HIS A 176 -2.11 26.81 -5.19
C HIS A 176 -0.62 26.75 -4.78
N ASN A 177 0.26 26.27 -5.67
CA ASN A 177 1.72 26.37 -5.56
C ASN A 177 2.27 27.34 -6.60
#